data_AF-A0A453L3N7-F1
#
_entry.id   AF-A0A453L3N7-F1
#
_cell.length_a   1.000
_cell.length_b   1.000
_cell.length_c   1.000
_cell.angle_alpha   90.00
_cell.angle_beta   90.00
_cell.angle_gamma   90.00
#
_symmetry.space_group_name_H-M   'P 1'
#
loop_
_entity.id
_entity.type
_entity.pdbx_description
1 polymer ?
#
loop_
_entity_poly.entity_id
_entity_poly.type
_entity_poly.pdbx_seq_one_letter_code
_entity_poly.pdbx_strand_id
1 'polypeptide(L)'
;TTSIILLDSPVGTGFSYARDVEGYHDIGDFSFSMHVLIFLNKWFTDHPHYQSNPFFVGGSSYAGKMSPIIAQHISQEIELGKQPKINLKGYVVGNPVTGSDYDDNFRVPYAHGVGIISDQLYEVIPHSHASIRCSGNTIFLFLFQRLQFGIVKEAI
;
A
#
# COMPACT_ATOMS: atom_id res chain seq x y z
N THR A 1 -5.78 8.91 -21.63
CA THR A 1 -5.11 9.79 -20.63
C THR A 1 -5.39 9.23 -19.25
N THR A 2 -4.48 9.42 -18.30
CA THR A 2 -4.61 8.89 -16.92
C THR A 2 -4.56 10.05 -15.95
N SER A 3 -5.42 10.04 -14.92
CA SER A 3 -5.39 10.99 -13.81
C SER A 3 -4.90 10.26 -12.56
N ILE A 4 -4.10 10.95 -11.74
CA ILE A 4 -3.46 10.36 -10.55
C ILE A 4 -3.77 11.25 -9.36
N ILE A 5 -4.28 10.64 -8.28
CA ILE A 5 -4.46 11.28 -6.97
C ILE A 5 -3.31 10.82 -6.09
N LEU A 6 -2.56 11.77 -5.52
CA LEU A 6 -1.52 11.51 -4.53
C LEU A 6 -2.02 12.02 -3.19
N LEU A 7 -2.16 11.11 -2.24
CA LEU A 7 -2.77 11.37 -0.95
C LEU A 7 -1.74 11.27 0.17
N ASP A 8 -1.53 12.37 0.89
CA ASP A 8 -0.79 12.36 2.15
C ASP A 8 -1.68 11.74 3.23
N SER A 9 -1.31 10.55 3.71
CA SER A 9 -2.07 9.82 4.73
C SER A 9 -1.11 8.89 5.51
N PRO A 10 -1.34 8.58 6.79
CA PRO A 10 -2.38 9.13 7.67
C PRO A 10 -2.14 10.61 8.00
N VAL A 11 -3.00 11.15 8.87
CA VAL A 11 -2.73 12.41 9.56
C VAL A 11 -1.34 12.38 10.22
N GLY A 12 -0.59 13.48 10.06
CA GLY A 12 0.82 13.59 10.41
C GLY A 12 1.79 13.31 9.25
N THR A 13 1.32 12.76 8.13
CA THR A 13 2.13 12.59 6.91
C THR A 13 2.05 13.84 6.05
N GLY A 14 3.20 14.39 5.64
CA GLY A 14 3.27 15.46 4.65
C GLY A 14 2.49 16.70 5.05
N PHE A 15 1.46 17.05 4.28
CA PHE A 15 0.58 18.19 4.55
C PHE A 15 -0.72 17.83 5.30
N SER A 16 -0.95 16.56 5.62
CA SER A 16 -2.14 16.13 6.35
C SER A 16 -1.92 16.30 7.85
N TYR A 17 -2.77 17.09 8.53
CA TYR A 17 -2.64 17.41 9.95
C TYR A 17 -4.00 17.46 10.65
N ALA A 18 -4.03 17.08 11.93
CA ALA A 18 -5.17 17.34 12.81
C ALA A 18 -4.93 18.64 13.58
N ARG A 19 -6.03 19.35 13.86
CA ARG A 19 -6.02 20.55 14.72
C ARG A 19 -6.02 20.22 16.20
N ASP A 20 -6.54 19.04 16.54
CA ASP A 20 -6.57 18.49 17.89
C ASP A 20 -5.52 17.38 18.00
N VAL A 21 -4.86 17.30 19.16
CA VAL A 21 -3.88 16.27 19.49
C VAL A 21 -4.54 14.89 19.47
N GLU A 22 -5.82 14.80 19.85
CA GLU A 22 -6.59 13.55 19.79
C GLU A 22 -6.68 12.97 18.38
N GLY A 23 -6.58 13.81 17.34
CA GLY A 23 -6.54 13.34 15.95
C GLY A 23 -5.27 12.58 15.59
N TYR A 24 -4.23 12.62 16.43
CA TYR A 24 -3.00 11.84 16.27
C TYR A 24 -2.98 10.56 17.10
N HIS A 25 -3.98 10.34 17.97
CA HIS A 25 -4.09 9.13 18.76
C HIS A 25 -4.74 7.99 17.96
N ASP A 26 -4.37 6.74 18.26
CA ASP A 26 -4.94 5.51 17.71
C ASP A 26 -4.90 5.37 16.17
N ILE A 27 -3.89 5.93 15.50
CA ILE A 27 -3.65 5.73 14.07
C ILE A 27 -3.09 4.32 13.81
N GLY A 28 -3.98 3.38 13.52
CA GLY A 28 -3.64 2.04 13.00
C GLY A 28 -4.16 1.79 11.59
N ASP A 29 -3.82 0.63 11.02
CA ASP A 29 -4.18 0.21 9.65
C ASP A 29 -5.68 0.39 9.33
N PHE A 30 -6.54 0.01 10.28
CA PHE A 30 -7.98 0.14 10.11
C PHE A 30 -8.43 1.61 10.04
N SER A 31 -8.03 2.42 11.03
CA SER A 31 -8.36 3.85 11.08
C SER A 31 -7.85 4.61 9.85
N PHE A 32 -6.61 4.31 9.40
CA PHE A 32 -6.02 4.83 8.18
C PHE A 32 -6.93 4.55 6.97
N SER A 33 -7.34 3.29 6.81
CA SER A 33 -8.12 2.86 5.63
C SER A 33 -9.49 3.53 5.61
N MET A 34 -10.10 3.70 6.79
CA MET A 34 -11.36 4.43 6.94
C MET A 34 -11.22 5.92 6.63
N HIS A 35 -10.15 6.58 7.06
CA HIS A 35 -9.89 7.98 6.71
C HIS A 35 -9.71 8.18 5.20
N VAL A 36 -8.99 7.27 4.53
CA VAL A 36 -8.87 7.29 3.06
C VAL A 36 -10.21 7.09 2.38
N LEU A 37 -11.07 6.18 2.87
CA LEU A 37 -12.42 5.98 2.33
C LEU A 37 -13.29 7.24 2.47
N ILE A 38 -13.24 7.90 3.63
CA ILE A 38 -13.95 9.16 3.87
C ILE A 38 -13.45 10.24 2.91
N PHE A 39 -12.14 10.36 2.72
CA PHE A 39 -11.56 11.28 1.75
C PHE A 39 -12.08 10.99 0.33
N LEU A 40 -12.01 9.74 -0.12
CA LEU A 40 -12.45 9.35 -1.47
C LEU A 40 -13.92 9.65 -1.70
N ASN A 41 -14.79 9.36 -0.73
CA ASN A 41 -16.21 9.67 -0.84
C ASN A 41 -16.45 11.17 -0.99
N LYS A 42 -15.79 12.01 -0.18
CA LYS A 42 -15.87 13.48 -0.34
C LYS A 42 -15.32 13.93 -1.68
N TRP A 43 -14.16 13.42 -2.08
CA TRP A 43 -13.50 13.78 -3.33
C TRP A 43 -14.36 13.46 -4.56
N PHE A 44 -14.98 12.29 -4.62
CA PHE A 44 -15.89 11.90 -5.71
C PHE A 44 -17.24 12.62 -5.68
N THR A 45 -17.69 13.09 -4.50
CA THR A 45 -18.83 13.99 -4.39
C THR A 45 -18.50 15.37 -4.98
N ASP A 46 -17.32 15.91 -4.67
CA ASP A 46 -16.88 17.23 -5.16
C ASP A 46 -16.44 17.21 -6.63
N HIS A 47 -15.99 16.05 -7.13
CA HIS A 47 -15.53 15.86 -8.50
C HIS A 47 -16.34 14.80 -9.27
N PRO A 48 -17.65 15.02 -9.49
CA PRO A 48 -18.56 14.01 -10.02
C PRO A 48 -18.21 13.54 -11.43
N HIS A 49 -17.50 14.36 -12.21
CA HIS A 49 -17.06 14.04 -13.56
C HIS A 49 -16.05 12.87 -13.62
N TYR A 50 -15.41 12.52 -12.50
CA TYR A 50 -14.53 11.35 -12.41
C TYR A 50 -15.26 10.06 -12.01
N GLN A 51 -16.53 10.09 -11.59
CA GLN A 51 -17.22 8.90 -11.05
C GLN A 51 -17.33 7.74 -12.04
N SER A 52 -17.47 8.04 -13.34
CA SER A 52 -17.54 7.02 -14.39
C SER A 52 -16.17 6.44 -14.75
N ASN A 53 -15.06 7.09 -14.35
CA ASN A 53 -13.73 6.65 -14.72
C ASN A 53 -13.36 5.36 -13.98
N PRO A 54 -12.68 4.40 -14.65
CA PRO A 54 -12.08 3.26 -13.98
C PRO A 54 -11.15 3.72 -12.85
N PHE A 55 -11.41 3.26 -11.63
CA PHE A 55 -10.62 3.63 -10.46
C PHE A 55 -9.77 2.45 -9.98
N PHE A 56 -8.51 2.72 -9.65
CA PHE A 56 -7.56 1.74 -9.12
C PHE A 56 -6.90 2.30 -7.87
N VAL A 57 -6.71 1.45 -6.86
CA VAL A 57 -5.96 1.81 -5.65
C VAL A 57 -4.51 1.36 -5.80
N GLY A 58 -3.56 2.28 -5.72
CA GLY A 58 -2.14 1.99 -5.83
C GLY A 58 -1.40 2.22 -4.51
N GLY A 59 -0.37 1.43 -4.24
CA GLY A 59 0.49 1.64 -3.07
C GLY A 59 1.79 0.85 -3.14
N SER A 60 2.82 1.33 -2.45
CA SER A 60 4.11 0.64 -2.35
C SER A 60 4.59 0.53 -0.91
N SER A 61 5.48 -0.42 -0.62
CA SER A 61 5.98 -0.66 0.74
C SER A 61 4.81 -0.88 1.71
N TYR A 62 4.73 -0.15 2.81
CA TYR A 62 3.62 -0.26 3.77
C TYR A 62 2.25 0.03 3.14
N ALA A 63 2.19 0.99 2.21
CA ALA A 63 0.94 1.29 1.49
C ALA A 63 0.47 0.10 0.63
N GLY A 64 1.38 -0.82 0.26
CA GLY A 64 1.02 -2.07 -0.39
C GLY A 64 0.17 -3.00 0.49
N LYS A 65 0.31 -2.93 1.81
CA LYS A 65 -0.61 -3.57 2.77
C LYS A 65 -1.97 -2.88 2.79
N MET A 66 -1.96 -1.55 2.67
CA MET A 66 -3.16 -0.73 2.79
C MET A 66 -4.05 -0.75 1.55
N SER A 67 -3.46 -0.80 0.35
CA SER A 67 -4.22 -0.82 -0.92
C SER A 67 -5.31 -1.90 -1.00
N PRO A 68 -5.04 -3.19 -0.66
CA PRO A 68 -6.10 -4.21 -0.65
C PRO A 68 -7.17 -3.95 0.42
N ILE A 69 -6.81 -3.40 1.59
CA ILE A 69 -7.76 -3.08 2.66
C ILE A 69 -8.72 -1.97 2.22
N ILE A 70 -8.18 -0.91 1.62
CA ILE A 70 -8.99 0.19 1.06
C ILE A 70 -9.90 -0.31 -0.06
N ALA A 71 -9.37 -1.11 -0.99
CA ALA A 71 -10.15 -1.68 -2.08
C ALA A 71 -11.29 -2.56 -1.54
N GLN A 72 -11.05 -3.33 -0.48
CA GLN A 72 -12.07 -4.14 0.20
C GLN A 72 -13.19 -3.27 0.77
N HIS A 73 -12.85 -2.16 1.45
CA HIS A 73 -13.86 -1.24 1.98
C HIS A 73 -14.69 -0.59 0.88
N ILE A 74 -14.07 -0.13 -0.21
CA ILE A 74 -14.79 0.41 -1.37
C ILE A 74 -15.74 -0.64 -1.95
N SER A 75 -15.30 -1.90 -2.08
CA SER A 75 -16.15 -3.00 -2.56
C SER A 75 -17.38 -3.19 -1.67
N GLN A 76 -17.20 -3.16 -0.35
CA GLN A 76 -18.30 -3.27 0.61
C GLN A 76 -19.29 -2.10 0.48
N GLU A 77 -18.81 -0.87 0.29
CA GLU A 77 -19.70 0.29 0.08
C GLU A 77 -20.51 0.19 -1.21
N ILE A 78 -19.91 -0.38 -2.27
CA ILE A 78 -20.61 -0.66 -3.54
C ILE A 78 -21.70 -1.71 -3.34
N GLU A 79 -21.41 -2.80 -2.62
CA GLU A 79 -22.40 -3.85 -2.31
C GLU A 79 -23.56 -3.32 -1.45
N LEU A 80 -23.27 -2.40 -0.53
CA LEU A 80 -24.27 -1.71 0.29
C LEU A 80 -25.04 -0.62 -0.47
N GLY A 81 -24.71 -0.35 -1.74
CA GLY A 81 -25.37 0.66 -2.56
C GLY A 81 -25.12 2.10 -2.10
N LYS A 82 -24.03 2.36 -1.36
CA LYS A 82 -23.67 3.70 -0.91
C LYS A 82 -23.27 4.60 -2.10
N GLN A 83 -23.43 5.90 -1.89
CA GLN A 83 -23.03 6.94 -2.85
C GLN A 83 -21.94 7.84 -2.25
N PRO A 84 -21.01 8.36 -3.08
CA PRO A 84 -20.91 8.16 -4.52
C PRO A 84 -20.39 6.76 -4.89
N LYS A 85 -20.95 6.16 -5.96
CA LYS A 85 -20.47 4.87 -6.44
C LYS A 85 -19.11 5.01 -7.13
N ILE A 86 -18.06 4.56 -6.46
CA ILE A 86 -16.71 4.49 -7.05
C ILE A 86 -16.63 3.32 -8.04
N ASN A 87 -16.20 3.58 -9.27
CA ASN A 87 -16.03 2.54 -10.31
C ASN A 87 -14.71 1.76 -10.12
N LEU A 88 -14.55 1.09 -8.97
CA LEU A 88 -13.38 0.31 -8.61
C LEU A 88 -13.16 -0.85 -9.60
N LYS A 89 -11.95 -0.95 -10.16
CA LYS A 89 -11.52 -2.04 -11.05
C LYS A 89 -10.47 -2.96 -10.44
N GLY A 90 -9.73 -2.49 -9.45
CA GLY A 90 -8.73 -3.30 -8.77
C GLY A 90 -7.74 -2.45 -7.99
N TYR A 91 -6.64 -3.08 -7.58
CA TYR A 91 -5.55 -2.42 -6.88
C TYR A 91 -4.20 -2.93 -7.40
N VAL A 92 -3.15 -2.14 -7.22
CA VAL A 92 -1.77 -2.44 -7.65
C VAL A 92 -0.83 -2.19 -6.48
N VAL A 93 0.03 -3.17 -6.18
CA VAL A 93 0.99 -3.09 -5.06
C VAL A 93 2.43 -3.25 -5.55
N GLY A 94 3.31 -2.35 -5.12
CA GLY A 94 4.74 -2.36 -5.45
C GLY A 94 5.60 -2.64 -4.21
N ASN A 95 6.35 -3.75 -4.21
CA ASN A 95 7.16 -4.19 -3.07
C ASN A 95 6.40 -4.08 -1.73
N PRO A 96 5.20 -4.67 -1.63
CA PRO A 96 4.34 -4.52 -0.45
C PRO A 96 4.97 -5.17 0.79
N VAL A 97 4.63 -4.63 1.96
CA VAL A 97 4.60 -5.43 3.19
C VAL A 97 3.37 -6.34 3.11
N THR A 98 3.56 -7.65 3.21
CA THR A 98 2.48 -8.66 3.10
C THR A 98 2.20 -9.38 4.41
N GLY A 99 3.21 -9.51 5.28
CA GLY A 99 3.10 -10.13 6.58
C GLY A 99 4.44 -10.67 7.05
N SER A 100 4.74 -10.55 8.35
CA SER A 100 6.03 -10.95 8.95
C SER A 100 6.37 -12.42 8.65
N ASP A 101 5.37 -13.29 8.70
CA ASP A 101 5.54 -14.74 8.47
C ASP A 101 6.02 -15.06 7.04
N TYR A 102 5.83 -14.15 6.10
CA TYR A 102 6.34 -14.28 4.74
C TYR A 102 7.56 -13.40 4.55
N ASP A 103 7.43 -12.09 4.81
CA ASP A 103 8.44 -11.08 4.51
C ASP A 103 9.75 -11.31 5.28
N ASP A 104 9.69 -11.70 6.55
CA ASP A 104 10.89 -11.82 7.41
C ASP A 104 11.70 -13.07 7.08
N ASN A 105 11.01 -14.15 6.72
CA ASN A 105 11.62 -15.43 6.36
C ASN A 105 12.53 -15.32 5.13
N PHE A 106 12.29 -14.37 4.23
CA PHE A 106 13.09 -14.19 3.02
C PHE A 106 14.23 -13.20 3.16
N ARG A 107 14.29 -12.39 4.23
CA ARG A 107 15.30 -11.33 4.36
C ARG A 107 16.72 -11.88 4.33
N VAL A 108 16.98 -12.93 5.10
CA VAL A 108 18.32 -13.52 5.26
C VAL A 108 18.73 -14.30 4.00
N PRO A 109 17.91 -15.23 3.45
CA PRO A 109 18.22 -15.88 2.17
C PRO A 109 18.38 -14.91 1.00
N TYR A 110 17.54 -13.86 0.93
CA TYR A 110 17.66 -12.83 -0.12
C TYR A 110 18.98 -12.08 0.01
N ALA A 111 19.32 -11.58 1.20
CA ALA A 111 20.56 -10.84 1.44
C ALA A 111 21.80 -11.68 1.12
N HIS A 112 21.78 -12.97 1.44
CA HIS A 112 22.88 -13.89 1.09
C HIS A 112 22.93 -14.15 -0.41
N GLY A 113 21.80 -14.47 -1.04
CA GLY A 113 21.72 -14.78 -2.47
C GLY A 113 22.13 -13.63 -3.40
N VAL A 114 22.10 -12.38 -2.92
CA VAL A 114 22.57 -11.19 -3.66
C VAL A 114 23.89 -10.63 -3.13
N GLY A 115 24.57 -11.33 -2.23
CA GLY A 115 25.91 -10.97 -1.74
C GLY A 115 25.97 -9.79 -0.76
N ILE A 116 24.86 -9.42 -0.12
CA ILE A 116 24.83 -8.39 0.94
C ILE A 116 25.46 -8.93 2.24
N ILE A 117 25.27 -10.21 2.55
CA ILE A 117 25.87 -10.87 3.70
C ILE A 117 26.80 -12.00 3.27
N SER A 118 27.86 -12.24 4.04
CA SER A 118 28.82 -13.32 3.79
C SER A 118 28.27 -14.68 4.21
N ASP A 119 28.91 -15.76 3.72
CA ASP A 119 28.59 -17.13 4.13
C ASP A 119 28.67 -17.30 5.65
N GLN A 120 29.70 -16.72 6.30
CA GLN A 120 29.84 -16.80 7.75
C GLN A 120 28.67 -16.14 8.48
N LEU A 121 28.13 -15.04 7.94
CA LEU A 121 27.00 -14.34 8.54
C LEU A 121 25.68 -15.09 8.26
N TYR A 122 25.55 -15.68 7.08
CA TYR A 122 24.40 -16.52 6.73
C TYR A 122 24.28 -17.74 7.65
N GLU A 123 25.39 -18.44 7.94
CA GLU A 123 25.40 -19.63 8.80
C GLU A 123 25.04 -19.35 10.27
N VAL A 124 25.31 -18.15 10.79
CA VAL A 124 25.07 -17.82 12.21
C VAL A 124 23.74 -17.13 12.48
N ILE A 125 23.13 -16.47 11.49
CA ILE A 125 21.85 -15.79 11.69
C ILE A 125 20.74 -16.84 11.71
N PRO A 126 19.89 -16.88 12.75
CA PRO A 126 18.69 -17.72 12.73
C PRO A 126 17.78 -17.32 11.58
N HIS A 127 17.58 -18.22 10.63
CA HIS A 127 16.63 -18.05 9.53
C HIS A 127 15.91 -19.37 9.27
N SER A 128 14.67 -19.28 8.81
CA SER A 128 13.94 -20.47 8.39
C SER A 128 14.50 -20.96 7.05
N HIS A 129 14.73 -22.27 6.92
CA HIS A 129 14.96 -22.89 5.63
C HIS A 129 13.64 -22.94 4.85
N ALA A 130 13.17 -21.78 4.40
CA ALA A 130 11.99 -21.67 3.56
C ALA A 130 12.30 -22.31 2.20
N SER A 131 11.98 -23.59 2.05
CA SER A 131 12.03 -24.27 0.75
C SER A 131 10.84 -23.83 -0.11
N ILE A 132 11.00 -22.75 -0.87
CA ILE A 132 10.03 -22.45 -1.92
C ILE A 132 10.25 -23.42 -3.08
N ARG A 133 9.33 -24.37 -3.26
CA ARG A 133 9.19 -25.05 -4.55
C ARG A 133 8.51 -24.09 -5.52
N CYS A 134 9.28 -23.22 -6.18
CA CYS A 134 8.81 -22.54 -7.39
C CYS A 134 8.79 -23.56 -8.53
N SER A 135 7.65 -24.18 -8.80
CA SER A 135 7.45 -25.07 -9.95
C SER A 135 7.22 -24.27 -11.24
N GLY A 136 8.19 -23.45 -11.64
CA GLY A 136 8.13 -22.67 -12.88
C GLY A 136 9.46 -21.98 -13.18
N ASN A 137 9.87 -21.97 -14.46
CA ASN A 137 11.12 -21.40 -14.97
C ASN A 137 11.14 -19.85 -14.98
N THR A 138 10.61 -19.19 -13.94
CA THR A 138 10.48 -17.73 -13.92
C THR A 138 11.50 -17.11 -12.97
N ILE A 139 12.47 -16.39 -13.55
CA ILE A 139 13.43 -15.56 -12.81
C ILE A 139 12.76 -14.22 -12.53
N PHE A 140 12.62 -13.86 -11.25
CA PHE A 140 12.21 -12.52 -10.83
C PHE A 140 13.43 -11.78 -10.28
N LEU A 141 13.94 -10.80 -11.03
CA LEU A 141 14.90 -9.81 -10.55
C LEU A 141 14.14 -8.52 -10.23
N PHE A 142 14.05 -8.17 -8.95
CA PHE A 142 13.52 -6.88 -8.52
C PHE A 142 14.63 -6.08 -7.84
N LEU A 143 15.00 -4.96 -8.47
CA LEU A 143 15.87 -3.92 -7.91
C LEU A 143 15.10 -2.60 -7.95
N PHE A 144 14.82 -2.00 -6.80
CA PHE A 144 14.59 -0.56 -6.70
C PHE A 144 15.04 -0.01 -5.35
N GLN A 145 16.15 0.73 -5.37
CA GLN A 145 16.39 1.84 -4.46
C GLN A 145 15.93 3.13 -5.16
N ARG A 146 15.15 3.94 -4.44
CA ARG A 146 15.02 5.41 -4.50
C ARG A 146 13.56 5.90 -4.65
N LEU A 147 13.14 6.63 -3.61
CA LEU A 147 11.97 7.50 -3.54
C LEU A 147 11.89 8.42 -4.76
N GLN A 148 10.76 8.45 -5.47
CA GLN A 148 10.44 9.53 -6.40
C GLN A 148 9.31 10.42 -5.87
N PHE A 149 9.60 11.71 -5.81
CA PHE A 149 8.64 12.81 -5.67
C PHE A 149 8.14 13.26 -7.05
N GLY A 150 6.86 13.61 -7.15
CA GLY A 150 6.25 14.30 -8.29
C GLY A 150 4.80 14.68 -7.97
N ILE A 151 4.43 15.94 -8.20
CA ILE A 151 3.37 16.70 -7.52
C ILE A 151 2.02 16.68 -8.27
N VAL A 152 0.93 16.34 -7.57
CA VAL A 152 -0.33 17.11 -7.43
C VAL A 152 -0.83 16.80 -6.01
N LYS A 153 -1.05 17.84 -5.19
CA LYS A 153 -1.23 17.72 -3.74
C LYS A 153 -2.62 18.18 -3.33
N GLU A 154 -3.39 17.29 -2.72
CA GLU A 154 -4.59 17.67 -1.97
C GLU A 154 -4.43 17.12 -0.55
N ALA A 155 -4.57 18.02 0.43
CA ALA A 155 -4.54 17.67 1.85
C ALA A 155 -5.94 17.25 2.32
N ILE A 156 -5.98 16.35 3.31
CA ILE A 156 -7.20 15.96 4.03
C ILE A 156 -7.54 17.01 5.07
#